data_AF-A0A5J4PX51-F1
#
_entry.id   AF-A0A5J4PX51-F1
#
_cell.length_a   1.000
_cell.length_b   1.000
_cell.length_c   1.000
_cell.angle_alpha   90.00
_cell.angle_beta   90.00
_cell.angle_gamma   90.00
#
_symmetry.space_group_name_H-M   'P 1'
#
loop_
_entity.id
_entity.type
_entity.pdbx_description
1 polymer ?
#
loop_
_entity_poly.entity_id
_entity_poly.type
_entity_poly.pdbx_seq_one_letter_code
_entity_poly.pdbx_strand_id
1 'polypeptide(L)' 'MKRKIYDDLVKWKNKPGRMPLIVNGARQVGKSYILQEFGKQEFDSYIIVNLEIDKALA' A
#
# COMPACT_ATOMS: atom_id res chain seq x y z
N MET A 1 5.04 -15.94 6.19
CA MET A 1 6.24 -15.34 5.58
C MET A 1 6.10 -13.82 5.62
N LYS A 2 6.88 -13.12 6.47
CA LYS A 2 6.87 -11.64 6.48
C LYS A 2 7.61 -11.14 5.26
N ARG A 3 6.94 -10.39 4.38
CA ARG A 3 7.59 -9.77 3.21
C ARG A 3 8.52 -8.67 3.70
N LYS A 4 9.77 -8.61 3.23
CA LYS A 4 10.76 -7.60 3.62
C LYS A 4 10.23 -6.16 3.54
N ILE A 5 9.42 -5.86 2.51
CA ILE A 5 8.84 -4.53 2.30
C ILE A 5 7.84 -4.11 3.39
N TYR A 6 7.25 -5.05 4.14
CA TYR A 6 6.25 -4.73 5.17
C TYR A 6 6.86 -3.88 6.28
N ASP A 7 8.07 -4.22 6.73
CA ASP A 7 8.76 -3.48 7.78
C ASP A 7 9.08 -2.05 7.33
N ASP A 8 9.35 -1.83 6.05
CA ASP A 8 9.58 -0.50 5.49
C ASP A 8 8.28 0.32 5.39
N LEU A 9 7.14 -0.31 5.11
CA LEU A 9 5.82 0.34 5.17
C LEU A 9 5.46 0.74 6.61
N VAL A 10 5.76 -0.10 7.60
CA VAL A 10 5.55 0.24 9.03
C VAL A 10 6.46 1.39 9.46
N LYS A 11 7.74 1.38 9.08
CA LYS A 11 8.65 2.52 9.31
C LYS A 11 8.12 3.80 8.68
N TRP A 12 7.57 3.72 7.47
CA TRP A 12 6.95 4.87 6.84
C TRP A 12 5.73 5.40 7.59
N LYS A 13 4.82 4.51 8.02
CA LYS A 13 3.64 4.89 8.82
C LYS A 13 4.05 5.65 10.08
N ASN A 14 5.08 5.17 10.76
CA ASN A 14 5.55 5.74 12.02
C ASN A 14 6.42 6.99 11.86
N LYS A 15 6.72 7.42 10.63
CA LYS A 15 7.55 8.61 10.39
C LYS A 15 6.72 9.90 10.63
N PRO A 16 7.17 10.82 11.50
CA PRO A 16 6.52 12.12 11.64
C PRO A 16 6.64 12.90 10.32
N GLY A 17 5.53 13.51 9.88
CA GLY A 17 5.48 14.21 8.59
C GLY A 17 5.65 13.27 7.38
N ARG A 18 5.14 12.04 7.44
CA ARG A 18 5.22 11.07 6.34
C ARG A 18 4.72 11.67 5.01
N MET A 19 5.55 11.56 3.98
CA MET A 19 5.19 11.92 2.61
C MET A 19 4.51 10.75 1.90
N PRO A 20 3.73 10.96 0.83
CA PRO A 20 3.21 9.86 0.00
C PRO A 20 4.32 8.91 -0.46
N LEU A 21 4.03 7.60 -0.48
CA LEU A 21 4.95 6.59 -1.00
C LEU A 21 4.57 6.17 -2.41
N ILE A 22 5.59 5.86 -3.20
CA ILE A 22 5.46 5.19 -4.49
C ILE A 22 6.07 3.80 -4.36
N VAL A 23 5.27 2.75 -4.58
CA VAL A 23 5.73 1.36 -4.53
C VAL A 23 5.98 0.85 -5.96
N ASN A 24 7.25 0.81 -6.34
CA ASN A 24 7.69 0.36 -7.67
C ASN A 24 8.09 -1.12 -7.68
N GLY A 25 8.00 -1.75 -8.86
CA GLY A 25 8.44 -3.13 -9.09
C GLY A 25 7.81 -3.75 -10.33
N ALA A 26 8.25 -4.95 -10.71
CA ALA A 26 7.75 -5.66 -11.88
C ALA A 26 6.22 -5.90 -11.83
N ARG A 27 5.57 -6.02 -12.99
CA ARG A 27 4.13 -6.34 -13.06
C ARG A 27 3.87 -7.71 -12.40
N GLN A 28 2.69 -7.87 -11.79
CA GLN A 28 2.23 -9.13 -11.17
C GLN A 28 3.04 -9.68 -9.97
N VAL A 29 3.96 -8.93 -9.38
CA VAL A 29 4.71 -9.36 -8.18
C VAL A 29 3.94 -9.26 -6.84
N GLY A 30 2.65 -8.90 -6.89
CA GLY A 30 1.81 -8.76 -5.70
C GLY A 30 2.00 -7.45 -4.93
N LYS A 31 2.25 -6.33 -5.62
CA LYS A 31 2.31 -4.98 -5.01
C LYS A 31 0.97 -4.55 -4.42
N SER A 32 -0.13 -4.74 -5.16
CA SER A 32 -1.48 -4.41 -4.68
C SER A 32 -1.85 -5.23 -3.45
N TYR A 33 -1.48 -6.52 -3.45
CA TYR A 33 -1.71 -7.41 -2.31
C TYR A 33 -1.07 -6.88 -1.02
N ILE A 34 0.22 -6.50 -1.06
CA ILE A 34 0.90 -6.05 0.15
C ILE A 34 0.37 -4.71 0.66
N LEU A 35 -0.05 -3.80 -0.23
CA LEU A 35 -0.66 -2.53 0.14
C LEU A 35 -2.05 -2.73 0.78
N GLN A 36 -2.84 -3.66 0.25
CA GLN A 36 -4.14 -3.99 0.83
C GLN A 36 -3.99 -4.64 2.20
N GLU A 37 -3.08 -5.60 2.35
CA GLU A 37 -2.84 -6.27 3.63
C GLU A 37 -2.31 -5.29 4.69
N PHE A 38 -1.37 -4.42 4.30
CA PHE A 38 -0.87 -3.35 5.15
C PHE A 38 -1.97 -2.37 5.57
N GLY A 39 -2.84 -1.96 4.64
CA GLY A 39 -4.01 -1.13 4.94
C GLY A 39 -4.90 -1.73 6.02
N LYS A 40 -5.23 -3.03 5.89
CA LYS A 40 -6.06 -3.77 6.85
C LYS A 40 -5.43 -3.93 8.23
N GLN A 41 -4.13 -4.19 8.29
CA GLN A 41 -3.44 -4.51 9.54
C GLN A 41 -3.04 -3.26 10.33
N GLU A 42 -2.82 -2.13 9.64
CA GLU A 42 -2.15 -0.97 10.24
C GLU A 42 -3.04 0.26 10.39
N PHE A 43 -4.23 0.28 9.79
CA PHE A 43 -5.17 1.40 9.90
C PHE A 43 -6.57 0.90 10.22
N ASP A 44 -7.26 1.59 11.14
CA ASP A 44 -8.66 1.30 11.48
C ASP A 44 -9.59 1.47 10.27
N SER A 45 -9.22 2.37 9.35
CA SER A 45 -9.94 2.61 8.10
C SER A 45 -8.97 2.95 6.97
N TYR A 46 -9.23 2.39 5.78
CA TYR A 46 -8.45 2.65 4.57
C TYR A 46 -9.34 2.52 3.33
N ILE A 47 -8.95 3.21 2.25
CA ILE A 47 -9.59 3.11 0.94
C ILE A 47 -8.54 2.66 -0.07
N ILE A 48 -8.92 1.76 -0.98
CA ILE A 48 -8.11 1.41 -2.15
C ILE A 48 -8.80 2.00 -3.35
N VAL A 49 -8.06 2.78 -4.12
CA VAL A 49 -8.51 3.36 -5.39
C VAL A 49 -7.74 2.69 -6.51
N ASN A 50 -8.46 2.01 -7.41
CA ASN A 50 -7.87 1.40 -8.60
C ASN A 50 -8.28 2.16 -9.86
N LEU A 51 -7.40 3.03 -10.34
CA LEU A 51 -7.64 3.89 -11.50
C LEU A 51 -7.82 3.13 -12.83
N GLU A 52 -7.46 1.85 -12.91
CA GLU A 52 -7.68 1.04 -14.12
C GLU A 52 -9.08 0.39 -14.15
N ILE A 53 -9.65 0.10 -12.98
CA ILE A 53 -10.88 -0.70 -12.84
C ILE A 53 -12.07 0.19 -12.44
N ASP A 54 -11.84 1.20 -11.62
CA ASP A 54 -12.88 2.07 -11.06
C ASP A 54 -13.32 3.10 -12.11
N LYS A 55 -14.16 2.67 -13.06
CA LYS A 55 -14.68 3.49 -14.17
C LYS A 55 -15.47 4.72 -13.72
N ALA A 56 -15.93 4.76 -12.48
CA ALA A 56 -16.64 5.90 -11.91
C ALA A 56 -15.71 7.07 -11.52
N LEU A 57 -14.39 6.87 -11.58
CA LEU A 57 -13.38 7.90 -11.30
C LEU A 57 -12.79 8.53 -12.57
N ALA A 58 -13.30 8.15 -13.74
CA ALA A 58 -12.90 8.65 -15.06
C ALA A 58 -13.87 9.70 -15.61
#